data_AF-A0A4D7CXU6-F1
#
_entry.id   AF-A0A4D7CXU6-F1
#
_cell.length_a   1.000
_cell.length_b   1.000
_cell.length_c   1.000
_cell.angle_alpha   90.00
_cell.angle_beta   90.00
_cell.angle_gamma   90.00
#
_symmetry.space_group_name_H-M   'P 1'
#
loop_
_entity.id
_entity.type
_entity.pdbx_description
1 polymer ?
#
loop_
_entity_poly.entity_id
_entity_poly.type
_entity_poly.pdbx_seq_one_letter_code
_entity_poly.pdbx_strand_id
1 'polypeptide(L)'
;MMKELKNGFIQTMLGSTIWLLLLSTLFRENRELSYEYIWTIVLIGALFGLVFGIIYPYLWKYATYPAIINIISSTLVNTVLGFLAVNLYDKTMFNLIIPYWWCALILTVIIHSICFYFYTNYQNKQLEKELNSLI
;
A
#
# COMPACT_ATOMS: atom_id res chain seq x y z
N MET A 1 5.11 -1.80 18.14
CA MET A 1 4.26 -0.89 17.34
C MET A 1 5.00 0.31 16.77
N MET A 2 5.22 1.43 17.51
CA MET A 2 5.73 2.68 16.91
C MET A 2 7.06 2.52 16.15
N LYS A 3 8.02 1.77 16.72
CA LYS A 3 9.29 1.45 16.06
C LYS A 3 9.10 0.66 14.76
N GLU A 4 8.20 -0.32 14.76
CA GLU A 4 7.89 -1.14 13.58
C GLU A 4 7.21 -0.30 12.49
N LEU A 5 6.21 0.51 12.84
CA LEU A 5 5.52 1.38 11.88
C LEU A 5 6.47 2.43 11.29
N LYS A 6 7.34 3.03 12.12
CA LYS A 6 8.37 3.98 11.64
C LYS A 6 9.33 3.29 10.66
N ASN A 7 9.80 2.10 10.98
CA ASN A 7 10.71 1.35 10.10
C ASN A 7 10.01 0.94 8.81
N GLY A 8 8.77 0.45 8.88
CA GLY A 8 7.96 0.11 7.72
C GLY A 8 7.75 1.31 6.80
N PHE A 9 7.38 2.45 7.37
CA PHE A 9 7.25 3.72 6.63
C PHE A 9 8.53 4.05 5.86
N ILE A 10 9.68 4.10 6.55
CA ILE A 10 10.97 4.49 5.94
C ILE A 10 11.35 3.51 4.82
N GLN A 11 11.25 2.20 5.08
CA GLN A 11 11.63 1.17 4.11
C GLN A 11 10.77 1.24 2.85
N THR A 12 9.44 1.32 3.02
CA THR A 12 8.51 1.39 1.90
C THR A 12 8.65 2.71 1.15
N MET A 13 8.78 3.85 1.84
CA MET A 13 8.94 5.16 1.20
C MET A 13 10.20 5.20 0.33
N LEU A 14 11.35 4.79 0.89
CA LEU A 14 12.61 4.80 0.16
C LEU A 14 12.59 3.78 -0.99
N GLY A 15 12.14 2.55 -0.73
CA GLY A 15 12.06 1.50 -1.74
C GLY A 15 11.18 1.90 -2.93
N SER A 16 10.02 2.47 -2.67
CA SER A 16 9.11 2.94 -3.74
C SER A 16 9.65 4.17 -4.48
N THR A 17 10.28 5.11 -3.77
CA THR A 17 10.95 6.27 -4.39
C THR A 17 12.04 5.82 -5.35
N ILE A 18 12.93 4.92 -4.89
CA ILE A 18 14.01 4.36 -5.72
C ILE A 18 13.42 3.60 -6.91
N TRP A 19 12.40 2.78 -6.69
CA TRP A 19 11.74 2.03 -7.76
C TRP A 19 11.14 2.94 -8.83
N LEU A 20 10.44 4.00 -8.45
CA LEU A 20 9.85 4.96 -9.38
C LEU A 20 10.90 5.79 -10.12
N LEU A 21 12.00 6.15 -9.46
CA LEU A 21 13.16 6.77 -10.12
C LEU A 21 13.74 5.83 -11.19
N LEU A 22 13.92 4.55 -10.87
CA LEU A 22 14.40 3.55 -11.82
C LEU A 22 13.46 3.42 -13.03
N LEU A 23 12.15 3.28 -12.79
CA LEU A 23 11.16 3.25 -13.87
C LEU A 23 11.21 4.52 -14.73
N SER A 24 11.35 5.68 -14.10
CA SER A 24 11.47 6.95 -14.80
C SER A 24 12.73 7.01 -15.66
N THR A 25 13.86 6.47 -15.21
CA THR A 25 15.10 6.44 -15.99
C THR A 25 15.05 5.48 -17.17
N LEU A 26 14.34 4.35 -17.05
CA LEU A 26 14.30 3.31 -18.07
C LEU A 26 13.26 3.57 -19.17
N PHE A 27 12.10 4.11 -18.81
CA PHE A 27 10.96 4.20 -19.72
C PHE A 27 10.65 5.62 -20.21
N ARG A 28 11.26 6.66 -19.63
CA ARG A 28 11.03 8.04 -20.05
C ARG A 28 12.03 8.44 -21.12
N GLU A 29 11.70 8.16 -22.38
CA GLU A 29 12.55 8.47 -23.53
C GLU A 29 12.95 9.96 -23.57
N ASN A 30 14.26 10.25 -23.46
CA ASN A 30 14.93 11.51 -23.78
C ASN A 30 14.32 12.81 -23.20
N ARG A 31 13.57 12.75 -22.10
CA ARG A 31 13.10 13.95 -21.38
C ARG A 31 13.90 14.15 -20.12
N GLU A 32 14.51 15.32 -19.98
CA GLU A 32 15.16 15.72 -18.73
C GLU A 32 14.16 15.64 -17.57
N LEU A 33 14.60 15.09 -16.44
CA LEU A 33 13.81 15.05 -15.22
C LEU A 33 13.78 16.45 -14.63
N SER A 34 12.63 17.11 -14.69
CA SER A 34 12.45 18.38 -13.96
C SER A 34 12.57 18.13 -12.46
N TYR A 35 13.10 19.12 -11.73
CA TYR A 35 13.18 19.06 -10.26
C TYR A 35 11.82 18.85 -9.61
N GLU A 36 10.76 19.46 -10.18
CA GLU A 36 9.38 19.27 -9.71
C GLU A 36 8.94 17.80 -9.79
N TYR A 37 9.31 17.09 -10.86
CA TYR A 37 8.95 15.69 -11.04
C TYR A 37 9.61 14.78 -10.01
N ILE A 38 10.85 15.09 -9.60
CA ILE A 38 11.55 14.35 -8.53
C ILE A 38 10.77 14.48 -7.22
N TRP A 39 10.32 15.69 -6.87
CA TRP A 39 9.49 15.90 -5.68
C TRP A 39 8.16 15.15 -5.75
N THR A 40 7.55 15.07 -6.94
CA THR A 40 6.35 14.24 -7.15
C THR A 40 6.62 12.77 -6.88
N ILE A 41 7.77 12.22 -7.32
CA ILE A 41 8.15 10.84 -7.00
C ILE A 41 8.33 10.64 -5.49
N VAL A 42 9.01 11.56 -4.81
CA VAL A 42 9.19 11.52 -3.35
C VAL A 42 7.83 11.54 -2.64
N LEU A 43 6.89 12.37 -3.10
CA LEU A 43 5.54 12.43 -2.56
C LEU A 43 4.79 11.11 -2.75
N ILE A 44 4.86 10.49 -3.94
CA ILE A 44 4.27 9.17 -4.18
C ILE A 44 4.90 8.12 -3.26
N GLY A 45 6.22 8.17 -3.08
CA GLY A 45 6.92 7.28 -2.15
C GLY A 45 6.41 7.45 -0.71
N ALA A 46 6.20 8.70 -0.26
CA ALA A 46 5.62 8.98 1.05
C ALA A 46 4.18 8.44 1.19
N LEU A 47 3.36 8.54 0.13
CA LEU A 47 2.01 7.94 0.11
C LEU A 47 2.09 6.41 0.24
N PHE A 48 3.00 5.76 -0.48
CA PHE A 48 3.18 4.30 -0.36
C PHE A 48 3.68 3.93 1.04
N GLY A 49 4.64 4.68 1.58
CA GLY A 49 5.10 4.52 2.96
C GLY A 49 3.98 4.62 3.98
N LEU A 50 3.05 5.56 3.79
CA LEU A 50 1.89 5.74 4.65
C LEU A 50 0.91 4.56 4.52
N VAL A 51 0.61 4.09 3.30
CA VAL A 51 -0.32 2.96 3.09
C VAL A 51 0.27 1.64 3.57
N PHE A 52 1.38 1.21 2.98
CA PHE A 52 1.93 -0.12 3.20
C PHE A 52 2.84 -0.19 4.42
N GLY A 53 3.47 0.91 4.82
CA GLY A 53 4.35 0.97 5.98
C GLY A 53 3.65 1.30 7.29
N ILE A 54 2.49 1.98 7.25
CA ILE A 54 1.77 2.41 8.45
C ILE A 54 0.34 1.85 8.49
N ILE A 55 -0.54 2.26 7.56
CA ILE A 55 -1.98 1.99 7.64
C ILE A 55 -2.26 0.50 7.60
N TYR A 56 -1.65 -0.24 6.67
CA TYR A 56 -1.87 -1.68 6.55
C TYR A 56 -1.38 -2.45 7.77
N PRO A 57 -0.10 -2.31 8.21
CA PRO A 57 0.35 -2.94 9.44
C PRO A 57 -0.51 -2.55 10.65
N TYR A 58 -0.96 -1.30 10.73
CA TYR A 58 -1.87 -0.85 11.79
C TYR A 58 -3.21 -1.60 11.75
N LEU A 59 -3.93 -1.54 10.63
CA LEU A 59 -5.25 -2.16 10.48
C LEU A 59 -5.19 -3.68 10.68
N TRP A 60 -4.12 -4.34 10.24
CA TRP A 60 -4.05 -5.79 10.21
C TRP A 60 -3.46 -6.40 11.48
N LYS A 61 -2.51 -5.71 12.14
CA LYS A 61 -1.80 -6.25 13.31
C LYS A 61 -2.24 -5.63 14.63
N TYR A 62 -2.65 -4.37 14.62
CA TYR A 62 -2.85 -3.59 15.85
C TYR A 62 -4.29 -3.13 16.06
N ALA A 63 -5.06 -2.92 15.00
CA ALA A 63 -6.45 -2.52 15.12
C ALA A 63 -7.31 -3.69 15.64
N THR A 64 -8.20 -3.39 16.59
CA THR A 64 -9.15 -4.34 17.17
C THR A 64 -10.52 -4.31 16.46
N TYR A 65 -10.55 -3.83 15.22
CA TYR A 65 -11.79 -3.71 14.47
C TYR A 65 -12.26 -5.08 13.92
N PRO A 66 -13.57 -5.25 13.72
CA PRO A 66 -14.11 -6.36 12.95
C PRO A 66 -13.46 -6.47 11.57
N ALA A 67 -13.28 -7.70 11.09
CA ALA A 67 -12.68 -8.03 9.80
C ALA A 67 -13.21 -7.18 8.64
N ILE A 68 -14.53 -6.99 8.59
CA ILE A 68 -15.19 -6.23 7.54
C ILE A 68 -14.74 -4.76 7.51
N ILE A 69 -14.53 -4.15 8.67
CA ILE A 69 -14.08 -2.75 8.78
C ILE A 69 -12.63 -2.63 8.31
N ASN A 70 -11.77 -3.60 8.66
CA ASN A 70 -10.39 -3.62 8.19
C ASN A 70 -10.31 -3.77 6.67
N ILE A 71 -11.08 -4.70 6.08
CA ILE A 71 -11.12 -4.92 4.63
C ILE A 71 -11.61 -3.68 3.89
N ILE A 72 -12.71 -3.07 4.35
CA ILE A 72 -13.26 -1.86 3.73
C ILE A 72 -12.27 -0.69 3.84
N SER A 73 -11.69 -0.48 5.03
CA SER A 73 -10.74 0.61 5.26
C SER A 73 -9.48 0.46 4.41
N SER A 74 -8.89 -0.73 4.38
CA SER A 74 -7.73 -1.03 3.53
C SER A 74 -8.07 -0.82 2.05
N THR A 75 -9.23 -1.30 1.59
CA THR A 75 -9.67 -1.12 0.20
C THR A 75 -9.81 0.36 -0.15
N LEU A 76 -10.53 1.14 0.64
CA LEU A 76 -10.77 2.56 0.35
C LEU A 76 -9.46 3.35 0.31
N VAL A 77 -8.60 3.15 1.32
CA VAL A 77 -7.29 3.80 1.38
C VAL A 77 -6.44 3.40 0.18
N ASN A 78 -6.39 2.11 -0.17
CA ASN A 78 -5.65 1.62 -1.33
C ASN A 78 -6.10 2.27 -2.63
N THR A 79 -7.41 2.27 -2.87
CA THR A 79 -7.98 2.72 -4.13
C THR A 79 -7.78 4.22 -4.29
N VAL A 80 -8.10 5.01 -3.25
CA VAL A 80 -7.94 6.47 -3.30
C VAL A 80 -6.48 6.85 -3.48
N LEU A 81 -5.57 6.29 -2.67
CA LEU A 81 -4.16 6.67 -2.72
C LEU A 81 -3.43 6.07 -3.92
N GLY A 82 -3.87 4.92 -4.43
CA GLY A 82 -3.40 4.36 -5.70
C GLY A 82 -3.76 5.27 -6.88
N PHE A 83 -5.01 5.71 -6.97
CA PHE A 83 -5.42 6.66 -8.00
C PHE A 83 -4.72 8.02 -7.87
N LEU A 84 -4.56 8.52 -6.65
CA LEU A 84 -3.79 9.74 -6.40
C LEU A 84 -2.34 9.60 -6.85
N ALA A 85 -1.68 8.48 -6.53
CA ALA A 85 -0.31 8.21 -6.94
C ALA A 85 -0.16 8.17 -8.47
N VAL A 86 -1.09 7.53 -9.19
CA VAL A 86 -1.06 7.52 -10.66
C VAL A 86 -1.29 8.92 -11.23
N ASN A 87 -2.24 9.69 -10.69
CA ASN A 87 -2.49 11.07 -11.14
C ASN A 87 -1.29 11.99 -10.93
N LEU A 88 -0.58 11.82 -9.80
CA LEU A 88 0.68 12.51 -9.54
C LEU A 88 1.76 12.09 -10.54
N TYR A 89 1.87 10.80 -10.83
CA TYR A 89 2.90 10.27 -11.72
C TYR A 89 2.72 10.70 -13.18
N ASP A 90 1.51 10.50 -13.73
CA ASP A 90 1.18 10.88 -15.10
C ASP A 90 -0.34 11.02 -15.29
N LYS A 91 -0.79 12.20 -15.70
CA LYS A 91 -2.23 12.49 -15.91
C LYS A 91 -2.83 11.68 -17.07
N THR A 92 -2.06 11.36 -18.09
CA THR A 92 -2.53 10.56 -19.23
C THR A 92 -2.82 9.13 -18.77
N MET A 93 -1.92 8.54 -17.99
CA MET A 93 -2.13 7.24 -17.37
C MET A 93 -3.34 7.25 -16.45
N PHE A 94 -3.51 8.29 -15.63
CA PHE A 94 -4.67 8.41 -14.76
C PHE A 94 -5.99 8.45 -15.54
N ASN A 95 -6.06 9.28 -16.59
CA ASN A 95 -7.25 9.38 -17.43
C ASN A 95 -7.57 8.08 -18.18
N LEU A 96 -6.56 7.26 -18.45
CA LEU A 96 -6.75 5.92 -19.04
C LEU A 96 -7.37 4.93 -18.04
N ILE A 97 -6.95 4.98 -16.77
CA ILE A 97 -7.37 3.98 -15.77
C ILE A 97 -8.64 4.35 -15.00
N ILE A 98 -8.92 5.66 -14.83
CA ILE A 98 -10.03 6.12 -13.99
C ILE A 98 -11.42 5.61 -14.45
N PRO A 99 -11.73 5.39 -15.74
CA PRO A 99 -13.02 4.81 -16.14
C PRO A 99 -13.25 3.40 -15.58
N TYR A 100 -12.17 2.68 -15.26
CA TYR A 100 -12.18 1.32 -14.71
C TYR A 100 -12.03 1.29 -13.18
N TRP A 101 -12.31 2.41 -12.49
CA TRP A 101 -12.19 2.51 -11.03
C TRP A 101 -12.97 1.44 -10.27
N TRP A 102 -14.13 1.06 -10.78
CA TRP A 102 -14.97 0.02 -10.18
C TRP A 102 -14.34 -1.36 -10.32
N CYS A 103 -13.67 -1.67 -11.44
CA CYS A 103 -12.91 -2.92 -11.59
C CYS A 103 -11.77 -2.98 -10.57
N ALA A 104 -11.01 -1.88 -10.43
CA ALA A 104 -9.93 -1.79 -9.46
C ALA A 104 -10.45 -1.95 -8.02
N LEU A 105 -11.62 -1.36 -7.70
CA LEU A 105 -12.25 -1.50 -6.39
C LEU A 105 -12.69 -2.94 -6.11
N ILE A 106 -13.38 -3.60 -7.05
CA ILE A 106 -13.82 -5.00 -6.87
C ILE A 106 -12.60 -5.92 -6.70
N LEU A 107 -11.60 -5.77 -7.55
CA LEU A 107 -10.38 -6.57 -7.49
C LEU A 107 -9.67 -6.39 -6.15
N THR A 108 -9.55 -5.15 -5.67
CA THR A 108 -8.91 -4.86 -4.38
C THR A 108 -9.70 -5.42 -3.21
N VAL A 109 -11.04 -5.39 -3.22
CA VAL A 109 -11.85 -6.05 -2.17
C VAL A 109 -11.59 -7.56 -2.15
N ILE A 110 -11.57 -8.22 -3.31
CA ILE A 110 -11.31 -9.66 -3.41
C ILE A 110 -9.94 -10.00 -2.83
N ILE A 111 -8.90 -9.28 -3.24
CA ILE A 111 -7.53 -9.50 -2.76
C ILE A 111 -7.44 -9.28 -1.25
N HIS A 112 -7.98 -8.18 -0.72
CA HIS A 112 -7.95 -7.93 0.73
C HIS A 112 -8.72 -8.99 1.51
N SER A 113 -9.84 -9.48 0.98
CA SER A 113 -10.62 -10.55 1.61
C SER A 113 -9.83 -11.86 1.69
N ILE A 114 -9.17 -12.24 0.59
CA ILE A 114 -8.31 -13.43 0.53
C ILE A 114 -7.13 -13.28 1.48
N CYS A 115 -6.40 -12.16 1.40
CA CYS A 115 -5.26 -11.90 2.27
C CYS A 115 -5.67 -11.93 3.75
N PHE A 116 -6.82 -11.37 4.10
CA PHE A 116 -7.30 -11.33 5.49
C PHE A 116 -7.61 -12.73 6.01
N TYR A 117 -8.24 -13.57 5.18
CA TYR A 117 -8.50 -14.97 5.52
C TYR A 117 -7.21 -15.73 5.83
N PHE A 118 -6.20 -15.63 4.95
CA PHE A 118 -4.92 -16.30 5.17
C PHE A 118 -4.17 -15.74 6.37
N TYR A 119 -4.16 -14.43 6.55
CA TYR A 119 -3.48 -13.77 7.66
C TYR A 119 -4.06 -14.17 9.01
N THR A 120 -5.39 -14.16 9.13
CA THR A 120 -6.09 -14.56 10.36
C THR A 120 -5.83 -16.02 10.69
N ASN A 121 -5.89 -16.93 9.69
CA ASN A 121 -5.56 -18.34 9.90
C ASN A 121 -4.12 -18.55 10.37
N TYR A 122 -3.18 -17.74 9.85
CA TYR A 122 -1.79 -17.80 10.29
C TYR A 122 -1.63 -17.35 11.74
N GLN A 123 -2.23 -16.21 12.12
CA GLN A 123 -2.18 -15.71 13.50
C GLN A 123 -2.83 -16.67 14.49
N ASN A 124 -3.99 -17.24 14.16
CA ASN A 124 -4.68 -18.20 15.02
C ASN A 124 -3.81 -19.43 15.30
N LYS A 125 -3.10 -19.95 14.28
CA LYS A 125 -2.16 -21.07 14.44
C LYS A 125 -0.94 -20.71 15.30
N GLN A 126 -0.46 -19.47 15.23
CA GLN A 126 0.63 -19.03 16.10
C GLN A 126 0.16 -18.93 17.55
N LEU A 127 -1.01 -18.33 17.78
CA LEU A 127 -1.58 -18.19 19.11
C LEU A 127 -1.87 -19.55 19.75
N GLU A 128 -2.39 -20.51 18.97
CA GLU A 128 -2.61 -21.89 19.43
C GLU A 128 -1.31 -22.55 19.88
N LYS A 129 -0.21 -22.38 19.12
CA LYS A 129 1.11 -22.92 19.49
C LYS A 129 1.67 -22.26 20.74
N GLU A 130 1.54 -20.94 20.86
CA GLU A 130 1.97 -20.21 22.06
C GLU A 130 1.19 -20.67 23.30
N LEU A 131 -0.13 -20.78 23.20
CA LEU A 131 -0.98 -21.27 24.29
C LEU A 131 -0.65 -22.73 24.68
N ASN A 132 -0.48 -23.61 23.70
CA ASN A 132 -0.12 -25.01 23.95
C ASN A 132 1.28 -25.17 24.54
N SER A 133 2.18 -24.20 24.37
CA SER A 133 3.52 -24.23 24.98
C SER A 133 3.54 -23.80 26.45
N LEU A 134 2.44 -23.24 26.95
CA LEU A 134 2.27 -22.82 28.34
C LEU A 134 1.63 -23.91 29.22
N ILE A 135 1.17 -25.01 28.62
CA ILE A 135 0.56 -26.18 29.28
C ILE A 135 1.59 -27.30 29.31
#